data_AF-A0A1X0VCZ1-F1
#
_entry.id   AF-A0A1X0VCZ1-F1
#
_cell.length_a   1.000
_cell.length_b   1.000
_cell.length_c   1.000
_cell.angle_alpha   90.00
_cell.angle_beta   90.00
_cell.angle_gamma   90.00
#
_symmetry.space_group_name_H-M   'P 1'
#
loop_
_entity.id
_entity.type
_entity.pdbx_description
1 polymer ?
#
loop_
_entity_poly.entity_id
_entity_poly.type
_entity_poly.pdbx_seq_one_letter_code
_entity_poly.pdbx_strand_id
1 'polypeptide(L)'
;MFAYSKLSSLNLNSWDVTQVSNFSYMFYDADKLTTLNLSTWGVGRTATSVNMAYMFYSTPNSFSFNLTNFKTTNVTNMSYMFARGSESALDLSSWDVTQVSDFSYMFYGATNLRKLDLSTWGVGRTATSVNMAYMFAYTKITRGYYDIPLDLYNFKTTNVTDMSYMFYCFIYSDIPYISSWDVTKVQTFSNMFRLSDISMLYLSDWNTSGAIVTNMFAKTSKLWHIKLGENIKFADDPSFTAAPPIGTTITSSHKTTAASWQIVGTGKVFNPKGAMVTTTEMYADRTEAVTYVWAQEAVINTISSLTFGTLAASDFFNGNSPLATNMATGSVALIDLDYSTTYNVTVAQTSDWTTDGESATIAKSNLKIKYGTSDLATGASSFWSGTSAAATKSIAFNHDDTKNFSIWLNPSTVIDTALLGKQLESELTWTLSETP
;
A
#
# COMPACT_ATOMS: atom_id res chain seq x y z
N MET A 1 11.11 -9.09 38.54
CA MET A 1 12.46 -9.17 39.14
C MET A 1 13.30 -7.94 38.81
N PHE A 2 13.43 -7.55 37.53
CA PHE A 2 14.21 -6.38 37.08
C PHE A 2 13.31 -5.21 36.63
N ALA A 3 12.08 -5.13 37.15
CA ALA A 3 11.20 -4.01 36.88
C ALA A 3 11.85 -2.70 37.36
N TYR A 4 11.76 -1.65 36.55
CA TYR A 4 12.34 -0.33 36.79
C TYR A 4 13.87 -0.32 36.95
N SER A 5 14.55 -1.41 36.55
CA SER A 5 16.00 -1.54 36.69
C SER A 5 16.73 -0.43 35.94
N LYS A 6 17.73 0.16 36.60
CA LYS A 6 18.65 1.16 36.01
C LYS A 6 19.96 0.55 35.49
N LEU A 7 20.03 -0.79 35.43
CA LEU A 7 21.17 -1.51 34.87
C LEU A 7 21.18 -1.36 33.35
N SER A 8 22.37 -1.14 32.79
CA SER A 8 22.57 -1.07 31.34
C SER A 8 22.75 -2.43 30.67
N SER A 9 23.13 -3.45 31.45
CA SER A 9 23.34 -4.82 30.97
C SER A 9 22.99 -5.83 32.07
N LEU A 10 22.58 -7.02 31.63
CA LEU A 10 22.29 -8.17 32.48
C LEU A 10 22.87 -9.43 31.82
N ASN A 11 23.61 -10.23 32.59
CA ASN A 11 24.05 -11.55 32.14
C ASN A 11 23.19 -12.62 32.82
N LEU A 12 22.34 -13.29 32.02
CA LEU A 12 21.39 -14.31 32.48
C LEU A 12 21.67 -15.69 31.86
N ASN A 13 22.83 -15.87 31.22
CA ASN A 13 23.11 -17.05 30.39
C ASN A 13 23.14 -18.37 31.20
N SER A 14 23.45 -18.31 32.49
CA SER A 14 23.54 -19.49 33.38
C SER A 14 22.25 -19.77 34.15
N TRP A 15 21.18 -19.02 33.89
CA TRP A 15 19.93 -19.16 34.64
C TRP A 15 19.14 -20.38 34.14
N ASP A 16 18.81 -21.28 35.07
CA ASP A 16 17.80 -22.30 34.83
C ASP A 16 16.41 -21.71 35.12
N VAL A 17 15.65 -21.51 34.05
CA VAL A 17 14.27 -21.00 34.12
C VAL A 17 13.24 -22.02 33.63
N THR A 18 13.60 -23.31 33.55
CA THR A 18 12.77 -24.37 32.97
C THR A 18 11.44 -24.56 33.72
N GLN A 19 11.44 -24.33 35.03
CA GLN A 19 10.27 -24.44 35.93
C GLN A 19 9.59 -23.09 36.21
N VAL A 20 10.12 -21.97 35.72
CA VAL A 20 9.55 -20.65 36.01
C VAL A 20 8.23 -20.48 35.27
N SER A 21 7.14 -20.29 36.01
CA SER A 21 5.79 -20.10 35.48
C SER A 21 5.37 -18.64 35.35
N ASN A 22 6.12 -17.70 35.93
CA ASN A 22 5.74 -16.29 35.94
C ASN A 22 6.96 -15.39 35.65
N PHE A 23 6.98 -14.86 34.43
CA PHE A 23 7.93 -13.82 33.98
C PHE A 23 7.27 -12.45 33.88
N SER A 24 6.03 -12.30 34.38
CA SER A 24 5.33 -11.04 34.24
C SER A 24 6.12 -9.90 34.89
N TYR A 25 6.09 -8.74 34.24
CA TYR A 25 6.83 -7.55 34.64
C TYR A 25 8.35 -7.73 34.79
N MET A 26 8.96 -8.80 34.26
CA MET A 26 10.36 -9.11 34.58
C MET A 26 11.32 -7.98 34.18
N PHE A 27 11.12 -7.32 33.04
CA PHE A 27 11.89 -6.18 32.56
C PHE A 27 11.02 -4.93 32.31
N TYR A 28 9.90 -4.81 33.02
CA TYR A 28 8.98 -3.67 32.94
C TYR A 28 9.71 -2.35 33.22
N ASP A 29 9.57 -1.34 32.36
CA ASP A 29 10.19 -0.01 32.50
C ASP A 29 11.73 -0.07 32.77
N ALA A 30 12.44 -1.08 32.24
CA ALA A 30 13.90 -1.19 32.33
C ALA A 30 14.60 -0.24 31.35
N ASP A 31 14.34 1.07 31.50
CA ASP A 31 14.68 2.18 30.58
C ASP A 31 16.18 2.38 30.30
N LYS A 32 17.07 1.75 31.05
CA LYS A 32 18.54 1.82 30.83
C LYS A 32 19.11 0.58 30.18
N LEU A 33 18.39 -0.54 30.15
CA LEU A 33 18.89 -1.80 29.61
C LEU A 33 19.04 -1.65 28.09
N THR A 34 20.20 -1.91 27.52
CA THR A 34 20.42 -1.77 26.07
C THR A 34 20.51 -3.09 25.35
N THR A 35 20.86 -4.16 26.06
CA THR A 35 20.99 -5.50 25.50
C THR A 35 20.45 -6.53 26.48
N LEU A 36 19.81 -7.55 25.95
CA LEU A 36 19.37 -8.70 26.72
C LEU A 36 19.47 -9.97 25.89
N ASN A 37 20.22 -10.95 26.40
CA ASN A 37 20.34 -12.26 25.77
C ASN A 37 19.43 -13.27 26.49
N LEU A 38 18.42 -13.77 25.77
CA LEU A 38 17.48 -14.79 26.24
C LEU A 38 17.50 -16.03 25.35
N SER A 39 18.57 -16.23 24.55
CA SER A 39 18.67 -17.30 23.56
C SER A 39 18.44 -18.72 24.11
N THR A 40 18.72 -18.97 25.39
CA THR A 40 18.52 -20.28 26.03
C THR A 40 17.17 -20.42 26.75
N TRP A 41 16.41 -19.32 26.87
CA TRP A 41 15.23 -19.29 27.71
C TRP A 41 14.05 -20.02 27.06
N GLY A 42 13.40 -20.87 27.86
CA GLY A 42 12.29 -21.72 27.42
C GLY A 42 12.72 -23.03 26.75
N VAL A 43 14.01 -23.22 26.44
CA VAL A 43 14.52 -24.52 25.96
C VAL A 43 14.36 -25.54 27.09
N GLY A 44 13.69 -26.67 26.81
CA GLY A 44 13.43 -27.71 27.80
C GLY A 44 12.43 -27.31 28.90
N ARG A 45 11.59 -26.29 28.66
CA ARG A 45 10.59 -25.85 29.64
C ARG A 45 9.67 -26.98 30.09
N THR A 46 9.54 -27.12 31.40
CA THR A 46 8.67 -28.10 32.08
C THR A 46 7.48 -27.43 32.76
N ALA A 47 7.52 -26.10 32.96
CA ALA A 47 6.35 -25.33 33.39
C ALA A 47 5.19 -25.52 32.39
N THR A 48 4.02 -25.91 32.91
CA THR A 48 2.84 -26.27 32.11
C THR A 48 1.98 -25.07 31.73
N SER A 49 2.15 -23.94 32.42
CA SER A 49 1.53 -22.67 32.08
C SER A 49 2.48 -21.54 32.46
N VAL A 50 2.74 -20.64 31.52
CA VAL A 50 3.67 -19.53 31.69
C VAL A 50 3.00 -18.20 31.40
N ASN A 51 3.13 -17.27 32.35
CA ASN A 51 2.70 -15.89 32.20
C ASN A 51 3.90 -15.00 31.83
N MET A 52 3.82 -14.28 30.71
CA MET A 52 4.81 -13.30 30.24
C MET A 52 4.22 -11.89 30.08
N ALA A 53 3.08 -11.61 30.71
CA ALA A 53 2.44 -10.30 30.63
C ALA A 53 3.38 -9.17 31.06
N TYR A 54 3.37 -8.05 30.35
CA TYR A 54 4.21 -6.88 30.65
C TYR A 54 5.73 -7.11 30.67
N MET A 55 6.24 -8.27 30.22
CA MET A 55 7.64 -8.65 30.41
C MET A 55 8.63 -7.63 29.84
N PHE A 56 8.32 -7.03 28.69
CA PHE A 56 9.14 -6.02 27.99
C PHE A 56 8.39 -4.69 27.81
N TYR A 57 7.48 -4.37 28.73
CA TYR A 57 6.74 -3.11 28.68
C TYR A 57 7.71 -1.92 28.78
N SER A 58 7.58 -0.97 27.84
CA SER A 58 8.33 0.31 27.78
C SER A 58 9.87 0.17 27.84
N THR A 59 10.42 -0.77 27.08
CA THR A 59 11.85 -0.88 26.80
C THR A 59 12.39 0.30 25.98
N PRO A 60 13.66 0.70 26.17
CA PRO A 60 14.26 1.86 25.49
C PRO A 60 14.50 1.64 23.99
N ASN A 61 14.62 2.74 23.22
CA ASN A 61 14.77 2.69 21.75
C ASN A 61 16.04 1.97 21.26
N SER A 62 17.10 1.95 22.07
CA SER A 62 18.37 1.28 21.75
C SER A 62 18.40 -0.19 22.20
N PHE A 63 17.27 -0.71 22.70
CA PHE A 63 17.19 -2.08 23.20
C PHE A 63 17.33 -3.09 22.06
N SER A 64 18.25 -4.04 22.22
CA SER A 64 18.40 -5.18 21.32
C SER A 64 18.22 -6.49 22.09
N PHE A 65 17.29 -7.33 21.61
CA PHE A 65 17.13 -8.69 22.11
C PHE A 65 17.96 -9.66 21.26
N ASN A 66 18.71 -10.55 21.93
CA ASN A 66 19.07 -11.82 21.30
C ASN A 66 18.04 -12.89 21.68
N LEU A 67 17.09 -13.13 20.78
CA LEU A 67 16.04 -14.15 20.90
C LEU A 67 16.32 -15.42 20.07
N THR A 68 17.56 -15.60 19.59
CA THR A 68 17.94 -16.78 18.80
C THR A 68 17.72 -18.03 19.64
N ASN A 69 16.68 -18.83 19.35
CA ASN A 69 16.20 -19.99 20.13
C ASN A 69 15.36 -19.72 21.39
N PHE A 70 14.96 -18.48 21.65
CA PHE A 70 13.96 -18.20 22.69
C PHE A 70 12.66 -19.00 22.40
N LYS A 71 12.16 -19.74 23.39
CA LYS A 71 10.94 -20.55 23.25
C LYS A 71 9.80 -20.04 24.11
N THR A 72 8.62 -19.96 23.49
CA THR A 72 7.36 -19.55 24.11
C THR A 72 6.37 -20.70 24.30
N THR A 73 6.85 -21.95 24.30
CA THR A 73 6.01 -23.13 24.56
C THR A 73 5.29 -23.00 25.91
N ASN A 74 4.01 -23.40 25.96
CA ASN A 74 3.15 -23.29 27.16
C ASN A 74 2.94 -21.87 27.70
N VAL A 75 3.27 -20.81 26.94
CA VAL A 75 2.88 -19.44 27.34
C VAL A 75 1.38 -19.28 27.12
N THR A 76 0.68 -18.77 28.12
CA THR A 76 -0.77 -18.57 28.10
C THR A 76 -1.17 -17.09 28.11
N ASN A 77 -0.29 -16.20 28.57
CA ASN A 77 -0.54 -14.76 28.65
C ASN A 77 0.67 -13.95 28.15
N MET A 78 0.45 -13.09 27.14
CA MET A 78 1.42 -12.13 26.59
C MET A 78 0.84 -10.71 26.57
N SER A 79 -0.16 -10.40 27.40
CA SER A 79 -0.77 -9.08 27.41
C SER A 79 0.25 -8.01 27.78
N TYR A 80 0.17 -6.86 27.10
CA TYR A 80 1.09 -5.73 27.25
C TYR A 80 2.59 -6.04 27.05
N MET A 81 2.96 -7.22 26.54
CA MET A 81 4.36 -7.68 26.57
C MET A 81 5.34 -6.71 25.92
N PHE A 82 4.97 -6.08 24.81
CA PHE A 82 5.75 -5.06 24.09
C PHE A 82 5.04 -3.69 24.05
N ALA A 83 4.10 -3.45 24.97
CA ALA A 83 3.38 -2.19 24.99
C ALA A 83 4.33 -1.03 25.35
N ARG A 84 4.19 0.08 24.61
CA ARG A 84 5.03 1.27 24.67
C ARG A 84 6.52 0.99 24.46
N GLY A 85 6.84 -0.20 23.96
CA GLY A 85 8.19 -0.56 23.53
C GLY A 85 8.65 0.33 22.38
N SER A 86 9.96 0.53 22.31
CA SER A 86 10.58 1.39 21.32
C SER A 86 11.38 0.63 20.27
N GLU A 87 11.16 -0.68 20.16
CA GLU A 87 11.80 -1.53 19.17
C GLU A 87 11.41 -1.09 17.75
N SER A 88 12.43 -1.01 16.90
CA SER A 88 12.21 -0.70 15.48
C SER A 88 11.84 -1.95 14.67
N ALA A 89 12.24 -3.14 15.10
CA ALA A 89 11.93 -4.39 14.42
C ALA A 89 11.74 -5.53 15.43
N LEU A 90 10.72 -6.35 15.22
CA LEU A 90 10.44 -7.56 15.98
C LEU A 90 10.14 -8.71 15.02
N ASP A 91 11.05 -9.67 14.93
CA ASP A 91 10.79 -10.96 14.28
C ASP A 91 10.31 -11.96 15.33
N LEU A 92 9.01 -12.25 15.30
CA LEU A 92 8.33 -13.15 16.24
C LEU A 92 7.77 -14.39 15.51
N SER A 93 8.19 -14.63 14.28
CA SER A 93 7.70 -15.71 13.42
C SER A 93 7.98 -17.12 13.99
N SER A 94 9.02 -17.24 14.82
CA SER A 94 9.43 -18.51 15.46
C SER A 94 8.76 -18.79 16.82
N TRP A 95 7.94 -17.86 17.32
CA TRP A 95 7.29 -18.00 18.61
C TRP A 95 6.10 -18.97 18.53
N ASP A 96 6.10 -19.95 19.41
CA ASP A 96 4.91 -20.78 19.66
C ASP A 96 3.91 -19.98 20.50
N VAL A 97 2.82 -19.58 19.86
CA VAL A 97 1.72 -18.85 20.51
C VAL A 97 0.42 -19.66 20.54
N THR A 98 0.51 -20.98 20.35
CA THR A 98 -0.66 -21.87 20.19
C THR A 98 -1.56 -21.90 21.41
N GLN A 99 -0.98 -21.78 22.61
CA GLN A 99 -1.68 -21.79 23.90
C GLN A 99 -1.96 -20.38 24.47
N VAL A 100 -1.50 -19.32 23.81
CA VAL A 100 -1.70 -17.96 24.31
C VAL A 100 -3.16 -17.56 24.13
N SER A 101 -3.83 -17.24 25.24
CA SER A 101 -5.22 -16.79 25.29
C SER A 101 -5.37 -15.28 25.43
N ASP A 102 -4.31 -14.57 25.81
CA ASP A 102 -4.37 -13.13 26.02
C ASP A 102 -3.20 -12.41 25.33
N PHE A 103 -3.51 -11.70 24.25
CA PHE A 103 -2.64 -10.78 23.52
C PHE A 103 -3.08 -9.32 23.71
N SER A 104 -3.97 -9.05 24.67
CA SER A 104 -4.53 -7.72 24.82
C SER A 104 -3.41 -6.70 25.05
N TYR A 105 -3.50 -5.57 24.36
CA TYR A 105 -2.50 -4.50 24.41
C TYR A 105 -1.06 -4.89 24.04
N MET A 106 -0.78 -6.06 23.45
CA MET A 106 0.59 -6.57 23.31
C MET A 106 1.56 -5.60 22.61
N PHE A 107 1.12 -4.87 21.59
CA PHE A 107 1.91 -3.86 20.87
C PHE A 107 1.35 -2.44 21.05
N TYR A 108 0.54 -2.21 22.09
CA TYR A 108 -0.11 -0.94 22.37
C TYR A 108 0.90 0.21 22.42
N GLY A 109 0.70 1.26 21.62
CA GLY A 109 1.57 2.43 21.63
C GLY A 109 3.00 2.20 21.12
N ALA A 110 3.26 1.12 20.39
CA ALA A 110 4.55 0.88 19.73
C ALA A 110 4.71 1.82 18.52
N THR A 111 5.17 3.04 18.77
CA THR A 111 5.21 4.13 17.77
C THR A 111 6.48 4.14 16.90
N ASN A 112 7.49 3.36 17.28
CA ASN A 112 8.78 3.25 16.60
C ASN A 112 8.91 2.03 15.67
N LEU A 113 7.86 1.18 15.62
CA LEU A 113 7.89 -0.07 14.90
C LEU A 113 7.97 0.15 13.38
N ARG A 114 8.93 -0.52 12.74
CA ARG A 114 9.15 -0.49 11.28
C ARG A 114 8.96 -1.85 10.63
N LYS A 115 9.17 -2.94 11.39
CA LYS A 115 8.97 -4.31 10.92
C LYS A 115 8.41 -5.17 12.05
N LEU A 116 7.33 -5.88 11.76
CA LEU A 116 6.72 -6.87 12.63
C LEU A 116 6.32 -8.09 11.80
N ASP A 117 6.88 -9.25 12.14
CA ASP A 117 6.51 -10.52 11.51
C ASP A 117 5.68 -11.38 12.48
N LEU A 118 4.41 -11.59 12.12
CA LEU A 118 3.46 -12.46 12.83
C LEU A 118 2.93 -13.57 11.89
N SER A 119 3.63 -13.85 10.80
CA SER A 119 3.13 -14.66 9.68
C SER A 119 2.67 -16.06 10.11
N THR A 120 3.19 -16.64 11.18
CA THR A 120 2.84 -18.00 11.66
C THR A 120 1.81 -18.03 12.78
N TRP A 121 1.41 -16.86 13.30
CA TRP A 121 0.64 -16.79 14.53
C TRP A 121 -0.77 -17.34 14.37
N GLY A 122 -1.20 -18.13 15.36
CA GLY A 122 -2.52 -18.76 15.38
C GLY A 122 -2.63 -20.06 14.56
N VAL A 123 -1.60 -20.43 13.80
CA VAL A 123 -1.54 -21.75 13.16
C VAL A 123 -1.50 -22.84 14.23
N GLY A 124 -2.44 -23.79 14.19
CA GLY A 124 -2.52 -24.87 15.19
C GLY A 124 -2.91 -24.41 16.60
N ARG A 125 -3.57 -23.24 16.73
CA ARG A 125 -3.99 -22.69 18.03
C ARG A 125 -4.84 -23.70 18.83
N THR A 126 -4.42 -23.95 20.06
CA THR A 126 -5.10 -24.82 21.02
C THR A 126 -5.87 -24.01 22.09
N ALA A 127 -5.52 -22.74 22.30
CA ALA A 127 -6.31 -21.82 23.10
C ALA A 127 -7.74 -21.71 22.54
N THR A 128 -8.73 -21.94 23.39
CA THR A 128 -10.15 -22.03 23.01
C THR A 128 -10.87 -20.68 23.00
N SER A 129 -10.32 -19.68 23.69
CA SER A 129 -10.80 -18.30 23.74
C SER A 129 -9.61 -17.37 23.75
N VAL A 130 -9.55 -16.44 22.79
CA VAL A 130 -8.41 -15.53 22.61
C VAL A 130 -8.83 -14.08 22.58
N ASN A 131 -8.20 -13.28 23.44
CA ASN A 131 -8.38 -11.84 23.50
C ASN A 131 -7.27 -11.12 22.71
N MET A 132 -7.65 -10.29 21.74
CA MET A 132 -6.76 -9.39 20.98
C MET A 132 -7.16 -7.91 21.11
N ALA A 133 -7.96 -7.57 22.13
CA ALA A 133 -8.39 -6.20 22.38
C ALA A 133 -7.18 -5.27 22.51
N TYR A 134 -7.24 -4.10 21.87
CA TYR A 134 -6.18 -3.08 21.88
C TYR A 134 -4.79 -3.53 21.39
N MET A 135 -4.65 -4.72 20.79
CA MET A 135 -3.34 -5.31 20.47
C MET A 135 -2.41 -4.37 19.69
N PHE A 136 -2.95 -3.59 18.74
CA PHE A 136 -2.23 -2.59 17.94
C PHE A 136 -2.75 -1.16 18.14
N ALA A 137 -3.47 -0.90 19.24
CA ALA A 137 -3.99 0.44 19.49
C ALA A 137 -2.83 1.43 19.71
N TYR A 138 -2.91 2.61 19.08
CA TYR A 138 -1.88 3.65 19.08
C TYR A 138 -0.52 3.21 18.50
N THR A 139 -0.46 2.07 17.81
CA THR A 139 0.74 1.62 17.10
C THR A 139 0.91 2.42 15.81
N LYS A 140 2.17 2.75 15.47
CA LYS A 140 2.54 3.38 14.20
C LYS A 140 3.55 2.51 13.50
N ILE A 141 3.23 2.09 12.28
CA ILE A 141 4.15 1.32 11.43
C ILE A 141 4.59 2.21 10.27
N THR A 142 5.89 2.52 10.21
CA THR A 142 6.45 3.41 9.18
C THR A 142 7.07 2.57 8.06
N ARG A 143 6.62 2.75 6.79
CA ARG A 143 7.21 2.05 5.62
C ARG A 143 8.70 2.41 5.47
N GLY A 144 9.57 1.40 5.51
CA GLY A 144 10.95 1.47 5.03
C GLY A 144 11.04 1.17 3.53
N TYR A 145 12.24 1.32 2.94
CA TYR A 145 12.44 1.26 1.48
C TYR A 145 12.41 -0.18 0.89
N TYR A 146 12.54 -1.25 1.71
CA TYR A 146 12.72 -2.63 1.19
C TYR A 146 12.07 -3.78 1.99
N ASP A 147 11.23 -3.55 3.00
CA ASP A 147 10.63 -4.62 3.81
C ASP A 147 9.10 -4.55 3.87
N ILE A 148 8.43 -5.71 4.01
CA ILE A 148 7.02 -5.80 4.44
C ILE A 148 6.95 -5.37 5.91
N PRO A 149 6.42 -4.18 6.24
CA PRO A 149 6.49 -3.64 7.61
C PRO A 149 5.63 -4.41 8.61
N LEU A 150 4.56 -5.04 8.13
CA LEU A 150 3.65 -5.87 8.91
C LEU A 150 3.35 -7.13 8.11
N ASP A 151 3.99 -8.25 8.45
CA ASP A 151 3.75 -9.52 7.78
C ASP A 151 2.68 -10.33 8.53
N LEU A 152 1.58 -10.59 7.81
CA LEU A 152 0.40 -11.32 8.28
C LEU A 152 0.01 -12.48 7.34
N TYR A 153 0.90 -12.90 6.43
CA TYR A 153 0.57 -13.81 5.32
C TYR A 153 -0.21 -15.07 5.72
N ASN A 154 0.18 -15.72 6.82
CA ASN A 154 -0.48 -16.92 7.36
C ASN A 154 -1.08 -16.71 8.76
N PHE A 155 -1.24 -15.45 9.19
CA PHE A 155 -1.82 -15.11 10.49
C PHE A 155 -3.26 -15.62 10.61
N LYS A 156 -3.59 -16.31 11.71
CA LYS A 156 -4.92 -16.88 11.98
C LYS A 156 -5.57 -16.30 13.23
N THR A 157 -6.82 -15.90 13.05
CA THR A 157 -7.74 -15.39 14.08
C THR A 157 -8.71 -16.44 14.61
N THR A 158 -8.50 -17.72 14.30
CA THR A 158 -9.30 -18.83 14.84
C THR A 158 -9.36 -18.74 16.37
N ASN A 159 -10.55 -18.90 16.95
CA ASN A 159 -10.82 -18.78 18.39
C ASN A 159 -10.62 -17.39 19.00
N VAL A 160 -10.37 -16.34 18.21
CA VAL A 160 -10.40 -14.97 18.74
C VAL A 160 -11.83 -14.57 19.05
N THR A 161 -12.05 -14.08 20.27
CA THR A 161 -13.37 -13.68 20.78
C THR A 161 -13.50 -12.18 20.97
N ASP A 162 -12.40 -11.43 21.09
CA ASP A 162 -12.43 -9.98 21.30
C ASP A 162 -11.38 -9.27 20.41
N MET A 163 -11.85 -8.37 19.54
CA MET A 163 -11.04 -7.48 18.71
C MET A 163 -11.38 -5.99 18.97
N SER A 164 -12.01 -5.69 20.10
CA SER A 164 -12.37 -4.33 20.48
C SER A 164 -11.11 -3.45 20.51
N TYR A 165 -11.20 -2.28 19.88
CA TYR A 165 -10.10 -1.32 19.78
C TYR A 165 -8.79 -1.87 19.18
N MET A 166 -8.77 -3.05 18.54
CA MET A 166 -7.54 -3.72 18.12
C MET A 166 -6.62 -2.81 17.29
N PHE A 167 -7.17 -1.95 16.43
CA PHE A 167 -6.45 -0.96 15.61
C PHE A 167 -6.91 0.48 15.90
N TYR A 168 -7.30 0.76 17.14
CA TYR A 168 -7.71 2.11 17.56
C TYR A 168 -6.55 3.10 17.46
N CYS A 169 -6.74 4.25 16.82
CA CYS A 169 -5.65 5.21 16.55
C CYS A 169 -4.42 4.58 15.85
N PHE A 170 -4.61 3.52 15.06
CA PHE A 170 -3.54 2.84 14.34
C PHE A 170 -3.06 3.66 13.14
N ILE A 171 -1.74 3.77 12.96
CA ILE A 171 -1.13 4.56 11.89
C ILE A 171 -0.38 3.63 10.94
N TYR A 172 -1.11 3.13 9.94
CA TYR A 172 -0.62 2.39 8.79
C TYR A 172 -1.72 2.37 7.71
N SER A 173 -1.36 2.47 6.43
CA SER A 173 -2.33 2.69 5.34
C SER A 173 -3.23 1.49 5.04
N ASP A 174 -2.71 0.28 5.19
CA ASP A 174 -3.34 -0.95 4.70
C ASP A 174 -2.98 -2.11 5.61
N ILE A 175 -3.95 -2.90 6.07
CA ILE A 175 -3.67 -4.13 6.82
C ILE A 175 -3.66 -5.29 5.82
N PRO A 176 -2.48 -5.89 5.52
CA PRO A 176 -2.39 -6.90 4.49
C PRO A 176 -3.08 -8.20 4.93
N TYR A 177 -3.64 -8.93 3.96
CA TYR A 177 -4.24 -10.26 4.15
C TYR A 177 -5.42 -10.34 5.13
N ILE A 178 -5.96 -9.20 5.58
CA ILE A 178 -7.05 -9.14 6.57
C ILE A 178 -8.34 -9.85 6.10
N SER A 179 -8.59 -9.96 4.79
CA SER A 179 -9.76 -10.66 4.27
C SER A 179 -9.78 -12.14 4.67
N SER A 180 -8.61 -12.77 4.84
CA SER A 180 -8.46 -14.21 5.13
C SER A 180 -8.73 -14.59 6.60
N TRP A 181 -9.03 -13.62 7.45
CA TRP A 181 -9.24 -13.84 8.88
C TRP A 181 -10.56 -14.55 9.14
N ASP A 182 -10.52 -15.68 9.85
CA ASP A 182 -11.71 -16.31 10.43
C ASP A 182 -12.14 -15.51 11.66
N VAL A 183 -13.21 -14.73 11.52
CA VAL A 183 -13.74 -13.88 12.58
C VAL A 183 -15.09 -14.38 13.14
N THR A 184 -15.49 -15.60 12.80
CA THR A 184 -16.81 -16.16 13.15
C THR A 184 -17.04 -16.33 14.66
N LYS A 185 -15.96 -16.37 15.44
CA LYS A 185 -15.99 -16.49 16.90
C LYS A 185 -15.82 -15.16 17.63
N VAL A 186 -15.56 -14.06 16.90
CA VAL A 186 -15.39 -12.74 17.49
C VAL A 186 -16.74 -12.26 18.00
N GLN A 187 -16.80 -11.87 19.26
CA GLN A 187 -18.01 -11.38 19.92
C GLN A 187 -18.15 -9.86 19.78
N THR A 188 -17.03 -9.14 19.61
CA THR A 188 -17.05 -7.68 19.45
C THR A 188 -15.89 -7.14 18.60
N PHE A 189 -16.24 -6.18 17.76
CA PHE A 189 -15.33 -5.33 16.97
C PHE A 189 -15.48 -3.85 17.37
N SER A 190 -16.06 -3.57 18.54
CA SER A 190 -16.33 -2.21 18.98
C SER A 190 -15.09 -1.33 18.87
N ASN A 191 -15.21 -0.22 18.13
CA ASN A 191 -14.14 0.76 17.92
C ASN A 191 -12.86 0.22 17.27
N MET A 192 -12.90 -0.94 16.58
CA MET A 192 -11.71 -1.62 16.07
C MET A 192 -10.79 -0.71 15.24
N PHE A 193 -11.33 0.12 14.33
CA PHE A 193 -10.56 1.02 13.46
C PHE A 193 -10.77 2.50 13.79
N ARG A 194 -11.42 2.82 14.92
CA ARG A 194 -11.76 4.19 15.29
C ARG A 194 -10.50 5.06 15.36
N LEU A 195 -10.58 6.27 14.81
CA LEU A 195 -9.46 7.24 14.75
C LEU A 195 -8.19 6.74 14.03
N SER A 196 -8.25 5.63 13.28
CA SER A 196 -7.08 5.13 12.55
C SER A 196 -6.84 5.89 11.24
N ASP A 197 -5.59 5.84 10.78
CA ASP A 197 -5.10 6.42 9.53
C ASP A 197 -5.17 5.42 8.36
N ILE A 198 -5.93 4.34 8.52
CA ILE A 198 -6.12 3.31 7.49
C ILE A 198 -6.86 3.93 6.30
N SER A 199 -6.31 3.70 5.11
CA SER A 199 -6.86 4.21 3.85
C SER A 199 -7.58 3.13 3.04
N MET A 200 -7.25 1.86 3.26
CA MET A 200 -7.80 0.71 2.52
C MET A 200 -8.13 -0.46 3.43
N LEU A 201 -9.32 -1.06 3.26
CA LEU A 201 -9.76 -2.27 3.98
C LEU A 201 -10.45 -3.28 3.06
N TYR A 202 -10.08 -4.55 3.18
CA TYR A 202 -10.66 -5.64 2.40
C TYR A 202 -11.27 -6.68 3.34
N LEU A 203 -12.58 -6.56 3.58
CA LEU A 203 -13.33 -7.38 4.53
C LEU A 203 -14.26 -8.37 3.81
N SER A 204 -13.97 -8.75 2.57
CA SER A 204 -14.92 -9.51 1.73
C SER A 204 -15.35 -10.86 2.30
N ASP A 205 -14.47 -11.52 3.05
CA ASP A 205 -14.70 -12.90 3.51
C ASP A 205 -15.08 -12.94 5.00
N TRP A 206 -15.30 -11.77 5.62
CA TRP A 206 -15.69 -11.66 7.02
C TRP A 206 -17.16 -12.00 7.22
N ASN A 207 -17.43 -12.71 8.31
CA ASN A 207 -18.77 -12.91 8.83
C ASN A 207 -18.87 -12.30 10.24
N THR A 208 -19.63 -11.22 10.38
CA THR A 208 -19.80 -10.51 11.65
C THR A 208 -21.21 -10.68 12.25
N SER A 209 -22.04 -11.58 11.71
CA SER A 209 -23.44 -11.71 12.11
C SER A 209 -23.65 -12.09 13.59
N GLY A 210 -22.65 -12.73 14.20
CA GLY A 210 -22.67 -13.11 15.62
C GLY A 210 -22.02 -12.09 16.57
N ALA A 211 -21.62 -10.92 16.07
CA ALA A 211 -20.76 -9.99 16.80
C ALA A 211 -21.40 -8.61 16.98
N ILE A 212 -20.97 -7.90 18.03
CA ILE A 212 -21.25 -6.48 18.22
C ILE A 212 -20.28 -5.68 17.35
N VAL A 213 -20.81 -4.92 16.38
CA VAL A 213 -20.02 -4.07 15.48
C VAL A 213 -20.47 -2.61 15.60
N THR A 214 -19.99 -1.93 16.65
CA THR A 214 -20.36 -0.53 16.97
C THR A 214 -19.17 0.41 16.84
N ASN A 215 -19.39 1.61 16.29
CA ASN A 215 -18.36 2.65 16.13
C ASN A 215 -17.07 2.18 15.43
N MET A 216 -17.15 1.12 14.62
CA MET A 216 -15.98 0.43 14.06
C MET A 216 -15.10 1.38 13.24
N PHE A 217 -15.72 2.30 12.49
CA PHE A 217 -15.06 3.25 11.59
C PHE A 217 -15.16 4.71 12.08
N ALA A 218 -15.54 4.92 13.33
CA ALA A 218 -15.74 6.25 13.87
C ALA A 218 -14.47 7.10 13.69
N LYS A 219 -14.58 8.23 12.99
CA LYS A 219 -13.48 9.16 12.71
C LYS A 219 -12.28 8.53 11.98
N THR A 220 -12.48 7.46 11.21
CA THR A 220 -11.47 6.89 10.30
C THR A 220 -11.45 7.71 9.00
N SER A 221 -10.95 8.94 9.07
CA SER A 221 -11.14 9.96 8.01
C SER A 221 -10.30 9.76 6.75
N LYS A 222 -9.30 8.87 6.79
CA LYS A 222 -8.46 8.53 5.62
C LYS A 222 -8.98 7.34 4.83
N LEU A 223 -9.97 6.62 5.35
CA LEU A 223 -10.55 5.47 4.67
C LEU A 223 -11.30 5.96 3.43
N TRP A 224 -10.74 5.67 2.26
CA TRP A 224 -11.32 6.04 0.97
C TRP A 224 -11.65 4.82 0.12
N HIS A 225 -11.17 3.63 0.48
CA HIS A 225 -11.44 2.38 -0.23
C HIS A 225 -11.78 1.27 0.76
N ILE A 226 -12.97 0.69 0.64
CA ILE A 226 -13.40 -0.43 1.46
C ILE A 226 -14.15 -1.47 0.63
N LYS A 227 -13.79 -2.74 0.77
CA LYS A 227 -14.55 -3.87 0.25
C LYS A 227 -15.25 -4.59 1.39
N LEU A 228 -16.56 -4.70 1.32
CA LEU A 228 -17.39 -5.32 2.35
C LEU A 228 -18.03 -6.61 1.82
N GLY A 229 -18.00 -7.68 2.62
CA GLY A 229 -18.66 -8.95 2.30
C GLY A 229 -20.17 -8.93 2.57
N GLU A 230 -20.87 -9.94 2.02
CA GLU A 230 -22.30 -10.16 2.23
C GLU A 230 -22.68 -10.46 3.70
N ASN A 231 -21.76 -11.10 4.42
CA ASN A 231 -21.96 -11.53 5.80
C ASN A 231 -21.50 -10.50 6.84
N ILE A 232 -21.12 -9.29 6.41
CA ILE A 232 -20.85 -8.20 7.33
C ILE A 232 -22.16 -7.53 7.74
N LYS A 233 -22.47 -7.65 9.03
CA LYS A 233 -23.56 -6.97 9.73
C LYS A 233 -23.00 -5.93 10.69
N PHE A 234 -23.55 -4.72 10.60
CA PHE A 234 -23.22 -3.60 11.48
C PHE A 234 -24.36 -3.35 12.48
N ALA A 235 -24.06 -2.66 13.58
CA ALA A 235 -25.12 -1.97 14.33
C ALA A 235 -25.73 -0.84 13.46
N ASP A 236 -26.84 -0.25 13.92
CA ASP A 236 -27.60 0.79 13.19
C ASP A 236 -26.74 1.92 12.61
N ASP A 237 -25.60 2.23 13.24
CA ASP A 237 -24.58 3.12 12.69
C ASP A 237 -23.15 2.65 13.10
N PRO A 238 -22.34 2.11 12.17
CA PRO A 238 -20.93 1.80 12.42
C PRO A 238 -20.01 3.03 12.35
N SER A 239 -20.59 4.22 12.18
CA SER A 239 -19.94 5.53 12.11
C SER A 239 -19.00 5.70 10.91
N PHE A 240 -19.46 5.32 9.72
CA PHE A 240 -18.73 5.61 8.49
C PHE A 240 -18.55 7.13 8.31
N THR A 241 -17.36 7.52 7.87
CA THR A 241 -17.08 8.91 7.51
C THR A 241 -17.71 9.21 6.14
N ALA A 242 -18.45 10.31 6.03
CA ALA A 242 -18.91 10.80 4.75
C ALA A 242 -17.71 11.12 3.84
N ALA A 243 -17.87 10.95 2.53
CA ALA A 243 -16.83 11.35 1.59
C ALA A 243 -16.56 12.86 1.74
N PRO A 244 -15.28 13.29 1.64
CA PRO A 244 -14.90 14.68 1.86
C PRO A 244 -15.32 15.58 0.69
N PRO A 245 -15.20 16.91 0.82
CA PRO A 245 -15.52 17.84 -0.26
C PRO A 245 -14.74 17.54 -1.56
N ILE A 246 -15.32 17.95 -2.69
CA ILE A 246 -14.71 17.85 -4.03
C ILE A 246 -13.30 18.46 -4.03
N GLY A 247 -12.37 17.79 -4.71
CA GLY A 247 -10.97 18.20 -4.81
C GLY A 247 -10.07 17.72 -3.66
N THR A 248 -10.63 17.02 -2.68
CA THR A 248 -9.84 16.39 -1.61
C THR A 248 -8.94 15.29 -2.20
N THR A 249 -7.67 15.34 -1.85
CA THR A 249 -6.66 14.36 -2.28
C THR A 249 -6.92 12.98 -1.68
N ILE A 250 -6.97 11.95 -2.53
CA ILE A 250 -7.19 10.54 -2.17
C ILE A 250 -5.85 9.82 -2.03
N THR A 251 -5.02 9.94 -3.07
CA THR A 251 -3.62 9.48 -3.12
C THR A 251 -2.76 10.61 -3.70
N SER A 252 -1.46 10.43 -3.90
CA SER A 252 -0.59 11.49 -4.43
C SER A 252 -1.06 12.09 -5.77
N SER A 253 -1.85 11.36 -6.57
CA SER A 253 -2.32 11.80 -7.89
C SER A 253 -3.84 11.95 -8.04
N HIS A 254 -4.65 11.37 -7.16
CA HIS A 254 -6.11 11.34 -7.33
C HIS A 254 -6.86 12.28 -6.39
N LYS A 255 -8.02 12.79 -6.85
CA LYS A 255 -8.88 13.72 -6.10
C LYS A 255 -10.35 13.32 -6.19
N THR A 256 -11.12 13.67 -5.17
CA THR A 256 -12.57 13.46 -5.17
C THR A 256 -13.26 14.31 -6.22
N THR A 257 -14.19 13.72 -6.98
CA THR A 257 -15.03 14.41 -7.98
C THR A 257 -16.43 14.71 -7.45
N ALA A 258 -16.86 14.02 -6.39
CA ALA A 258 -18.09 14.29 -5.66
C ALA A 258 -17.88 14.12 -4.16
N ALA A 259 -18.69 14.80 -3.35
CA ALA A 259 -18.77 14.58 -1.90
C ALA A 259 -19.65 13.34 -1.58
N SER A 260 -19.35 12.21 -2.22
CA SER A 260 -20.10 10.96 -2.08
C SER A 260 -19.18 9.75 -2.18
N TRP A 261 -19.62 8.64 -1.60
CA TRP A 261 -19.03 7.34 -1.89
C TRP A 261 -19.59 6.82 -3.22
N GLN A 262 -18.87 5.92 -3.87
CA GLN A 262 -19.26 5.33 -5.13
C GLN A 262 -18.94 3.83 -5.13
N ILE A 263 -19.87 3.03 -5.64
CA ILE A 263 -19.62 1.61 -5.92
C ILE A 263 -18.64 1.54 -7.09
N VAL A 264 -17.60 0.70 -6.99
CA VAL A 264 -16.66 0.51 -8.11
C VAL A 264 -17.38 -0.05 -9.35
N GLY A 265 -18.29 -1.02 -9.14
CA GLY A 265 -19.14 -1.60 -10.18
C GLY A 265 -18.30 -2.35 -11.22
N THR A 266 -18.59 -2.11 -12.51
CA THR A 266 -17.80 -2.62 -13.63
C THR A 266 -16.49 -1.86 -13.87
N GLY A 267 -16.24 -0.79 -13.10
CA GLY A 267 -15.06 0.07 -13.23
C GLY A 267 -13.83 -0.44 -12.47
N LYS A 268 -12.85 0.46 -12.29
CA LYS A 268 -11.64 0.24 -11.50
C LYS A 268 -11.69 1.07 -10.21
N VAL A 269 -10.82 0.76 -9.24
CA VAL A 269 -10.72 1.49 -7.95
C VAL A 269 -10.55 3.01 -8.16
N PHE A 270 -9.70 3.40 -9.11
CA PHE A 270 -9.44 4.80 -9.47
C PHE A 270 -10.22 5.28 -10.70
N ASN A 271 -11.18 4.49 -11.20
CA ASN A 271 -12.15 4.88 -12.23
C ASN A 271 -13.47 4.12 -12.02
N PRO A 272 -14.16 4.38 -10.89
CA PRO A 272 -15.41 3.69 -10.54
C PRO A 272 -16.54 4.03 -11.52
N LYS A 273 -17.37 3.04 -11.85
CA LYS A 273 -18.53 3.18 -12.77
C LYS A 273 -19.87 2.82 -12.13
N GLY A 274 -19.88 2.44 -10.85
CA GLY A 274 -21.12 2.14 -10.13
C GLY A 274 -21.82 3.40 -9.60
N ALA A 275 -22.97 3.19 -8.95
CA ALA A 275 -23.79 4.25 -8.39
C ALA A 275 -23.09 5.00 -7.24
N MET A 276 -23.42 6.29 -7.11
CA MET A 276 -23.11 7.07 -5.91
C MET A 276 -23.97 6.59 -4.74
N VAL A 277 -23.37 6.52 -3.55
CA VAL A 277 -24.03 6.03 -2.34
C VAL A 277 -23.70 6.91 -1.13
N THR A 278 -24.66 6.97 -0.22
CA THR A 278 -24.54 7.51 1.14
C THR A 278 -23.83 6.50 2.04
N THR A 279 -23.38 6.96 3.21
CA THR A 279 -22.82 6.05 4.22
C THR A 279 -23.84 5.02 4.68
N THR A 280 -25.13 5.38 4.82
CA THR A 280 -26.21 4.44 5.19
C THR A 280 -26.38 3.31 4.18
N GLU A 281 -26.33 3.61 2.89
CA GLU A 281 -26.39 2.58 1.84
C GLU A 281 -25.14 1.68 1.86
N MET A 282 -23.97 2.21 2.27
CA MET A 282 -22.77 1.38 2.39
C MET A 282 -22.90 0.30 3.44
N TYR A 283 -23.59 0.54 4.58
CA TYR A 283 -23.70 -0.44 5.67
C TYR A 283 -25.05 -1.16 5.74
N ALA A 284 -25.92 -0.93 4.76
CA ALA A 284 -27.13 -1.72 4.58
C ALA A 284 -26.83 -3.19 4.29
N ASP A 285 -27.84 -4.04 4.47
CA ASP A 285 -27.78 -5.44 4.09
C ASP A 285 -27.48 -5.57 2.59
N ARG A 286 -26.53 -6.45 2.26
CA ARG A 286 -26.08 -6.69 0.90
C ARG A 286 -26.09 -8.18 0.56
N THR A 287 -26.32 -8.49 -0.71
CA THR A 287 -26.46 -9.87 -1.22
C THR A 287 -25.18 -10.42 -1.85
N GLU A 288 -24.15 -9.58 -1.99
CA GLU A 288 -22.84 -9.93 -2.52
C GLU A 288 -21.77 -8.99 -1.95
N ALA A 289 -20.50 -9.31 -2.17
CA ALA A 289 -19.41 -8.44 -1.77
C ALA A 289 -19.34 -7.18 -2.66
N VAL A 290 -19.26 -6.00 -2.05
CA VAL A 290 -19.25 -4.71 -2.76
C VAL A 290 -18.01 -3.91 -2.38
N THR A 291 -17.36 -3.32 -3.38
CA THR A 291 -16.25 -2.38 -3.21
C THR A 291 -16.74 -0.95 -3.34
N TYR A 292 -16.47 -0.15 -2.33
CA TYR A 292 -16.79 1.28 -2.27
C TYR A 292 -15.52 2.10 -2.26
N VAL A 293 -15.52 3.20 -3.00
CA VAL A 293 -14.45 4.19 -3.01
C VAL A 293 -15.03 5.59 -2.80
N TRP A 294 -14.25 6.57 -2.36
CA TRP A 294 -14.64 7.96 -2.57
C TRP A 294 -14.78 8.21 -4.08
N ALA A 295 -15.85 8.91 -4.46
CA ALA A 295 -16.12 9.23 -5.86
C ALA A 295 -14.92 9.94 -6.50
N GLN A 296 -14.40 9.34 -7.56
CA GLN A 296 -13.23 9.82 -8.28
C GLN A 296 -13.31 9.36 -9.73
N GLU A 297 -12.49 9.97 -10.59
CA GLU A 297 -12.30 9.55 -11.97
C GLU A 297 -10.82 9.25 -12.20
N ALA A 298 -10.52 8.60 -13.34
CA ALA A 298 -9.16 8.24 -13.66
C ALA A 298 -8.30 9.50 -13.82
N VAL A 299 -7.11 9.50 -13.21
CA VAL A 299 -6.12 10.56 -13.44
C VAL A 299 -4.98 9.99 -14.28
N ILE A 300 -4.70 10.63 -15.42
CA ILE A 300 -3.48 10.35 -16.17
C ILE A 300 -2.35 11.12 -15.51
N ASN A 301 -1.33 10.40 -15.06
CA ASN A 301 -0.08 11.02 -14.63
C ASN A 301 0.53 11.75 -15.83
N THR A 302 0.56 13.09 -15.77
CA THR A 302 1.29 13.90 -16.75
C THR A 302 2.77 13.65 -16.57
N ILE A 303 3.44 13.12 -17.59
CA ILE A 303 4.90 13.15 -17.64
C ILE A 303 5.34 14.53 -18.14
N SER A 304 6.34 15.11 -17.48
CA SER A 304 6.85 16.46 -17.81
C SER A 304 7.79 16.46 -19.03
N SER A 305 8.36 15.31 -19.40
CA SER A 305 9.25 15.20 -20.56
C SER A 305 9.34 13.74 -21.04
N LEU A 306 9.54 13.56 -22.35
CA LEU A 306 10.03 12.33 -22.96
C LEU A 306 11.34 12.65 -23.67
N THR A 307 12.38 11.87 -23.40
CA THR A 307 13.66 12.00 -24.11
C THR A 307 13.65 11.08 -25.33
N PHE A 308 13.87 11.64 -26.51
CA PHE A 308 14.05 10.89 -27.75
C PHE A 308 15.55 10.69 -28.01
N GLY A 309 15.91 9.59 -28.66
CA GLY A 309 17.32 9.23 -28.91
C GLY A 309 18.06 10.23 -29.80
N THR A 310 19.39 10.13 -29.83
CA THR A 310 20.29 10.93 -30.69
C THR A 310 20.50 10.26 -32.04
N LEU A 311 20.51 11.02 -33.14
CA LEU A 311 20.88 10.49 -34.46
C LEU A 311 22.40 10.29 -34.54
N ALA A 312 22.85 9.04 -34.69
CA ALA A 312 24.26 8.70 -34.81
C ALA A 312 24.71 8.66 -36.28
N ALA A 313 26.00 8.91 -36.53
CA ALA A 313 26.55 8.85 -37.89
C ALA A 313 26.42 7.47 -38.54
N SER A 314 26.38 6.42 -37.73
CA SER A 314 26.13 5.04 -38.15
C SER A 314 24.71 4.80 -38.69
N ASP A 315 23.76 5.68 -38.40
CA ASP A 315 22.39 5.58 -38.90
C ASP A 315 22.28 6.03 -40.38
N PHE A 316 23.35 6.60 -40.94
CA PHE A 316 23.47 7.07 -42.32
C PHE A 316 24.25 6.05 -43.16
N PHE A 317 23.54 5.29 -44.01
CA PHE A 317 24.17 4.28 -44.87
C PHE A 317 24.76 4.90 -46.15
N ASN A 318 26.07 4.72 -46.36
CA ASN A 318 26.76 4.87 -47.66
C ASN A 318 26.50 6.18 -48.44
N GLY A 319 26.43 7.33 -47.77
CA GLY A 319 26.34 8.64 -48.45
C GLY A 319 25.00 8.92 -49.14
N ASN A 320 23.99 8.07 -48.96
CA ASN A 320 22.60 8.35 -49.30
C ASN A 320 21.83 8.70 -48.02
N SER A 321 20.85 9.59 -48.12
CA SER A 321 20.04 10.05 -46.99
C SER A 321 19.48 8.86 -46.19
N PRO A 322 19.56 8.89 -44.85
CA PRO A 322 19.24 7.75 -44.00
C PRO A 322 17.74 7.44 -44.03
N LEU A 323 17.42 6.16 -43.99
CA LEU A 323 16.22 5.70 -43.29
C LEU A 323 16.56 5.77 -41.80
N ALA A 324 15.99 6.72 -41.06
CA ALA A 324 16.21 6.81 -39.61
C ALA A 324 15.63 5.58 -38.90
N THR A 325 16.47 4.59 -38.62
CA THR A 325 16.06 3.31 -37.99
C THR A 325 16.22 3.30 -36.47
N ASN A 326 16.81 4.33 -35.87
CA ASN A 326 17.28 4.31 -34.48
C ASN A 326 16.65 5.39 -33.58
N MET A 327 15.32 5.51 -33.60
CA MET A 327 14.63 6.34 -32.62
C MET A 327 14.39 5.58 -31.32
N ALA A 328 14.86 6.14 -30.20
CA ALA A 328 14.51 5.64 -28.87
C ALA A 328 13.02 5.83 -28.60
N THR A 329 12.40 4.78 -28.07
CA THR A 329 11.02 4.79 -27.58
C THR A 329 10.99 5.37 -26.18
N GLY A 330 10.35 6.51 -25.98
CA GLY A 330 9.88 6.90 -24.66
C GLY A 330 8.57 6.19 -24.35
N SER A 331 8.41 5.62 -23.14
CA SER A 331 7.21 4.89 -22.75
C SER A 331 6.37 5.72 -21.79
N VAL A 332 5.05 5.69 -21.96
CA VAL A 332 4.08 6.22 -21.00
C VAL A 332 3.21 5.09 -20.55
N ALA A 333 3.35 4.72 -19.27
CA ALA A 333 2.43 3.81 -18.62
C ALA A 333 1.10 4.54 -18.41
N LEU A 334 0.07 4.09 -19.11
CA LEU A 334 -1.29 4.46 -18.81
C LEU A 334 -1.75 3.56 -17.66
N ILE A 335 -2.03 4.15 -16.50
CA ILE A 335 -2.42 3.42 -15.28
C ILE A 335 -3.85 3.81 -14.95
N ASP A 336 -4.64 2.85 -14.47
CA ASP A 336 -6.02 3.05 -14.00
C ASP A 336 -7.06 3.52 -15.03
N LEU A 337 -6.70 3.55 -16.31
CA LEU A 337 -7.64 3.79 -17.41
C LEU A 337 -8.52 2.57 -17.72
N ASP A 338 -9.74 2.83 -18.17
CA ASP A 338 -10.73 1.85 -18.58
C ASP A 338 -10.49 1.42 -20.04
N TYR A 339 -10.29 0.13 -20.29
CA TYR A 339 -10.02 -0.39 -21.63
C TYR A 339 -11.20 -0.20 -22.61
N SER A 340 -12.41 0.03 -22.09
CA SER A 340 -13.63 0.25 -22.87
C SER A 340 -13.89 1.71 -23.19
N THR A 341 -13.15 2.64 -22.57
CA THR A 341 -13.26 4.08 -22.80
C THR A 341 -12.29 4.51 -23.91
N THR A 342 -12.79 5.31 -24.86
CA THR A 342 -11.94 6.00 -25.83
C THR A 342 -11.33 7.24 -25.20
N TYR A 343 -10.01 7.35 -25.26
CA TYR A 343 -9.24 8.44 -24.67
C TYR A 343 -8.64 9.34 -25.74
N ASN A 344 -8.77 10.65 -25.56
CA ASN A 344 -8.12 11.64 -26.42
C ASN A 344 -6.79 12.08 -25.82
N VAL A 345 -5.68 11.89 -26.53
CA VAL A 345 -4.35 12.34 -26.08
C VAL A 345 -3.84 13.47 -26.93
N THR A 346 -3.46 14.57 -26.30
CA THR A 346 -2.68 15.63 -26.93
C THR A 346 -1.19 15.32 -26.91
N VAL A 347 -0.55 15.42 -28.07
CA VAL A 347 0.91 15.53 -28.16
C VAL A 347 1.31 16.95 -28.52
N ALA A 348 2.19 17.55 -27.72
CA ALA A 348 2.88 18.80 -28.00
C ALA A 348 4.36 18.56 -28.29
N GLN A 349 4.94 19.37 -29.17
CA GLN A 349 6.39 19.48 -29.36
C GLN A 349 6.78 20.91 -28.98
N THR A 350 7.82 21.07 -28.16
CA THR A 350 8.18 22.37 -27.58
C THR A 350 9.51 22.95 -28.07
N SER A 351 10.36 22.15 -28.74
CA SER A 351 11.59 22.66 -29.38
C SER A 351 11.95 21.92 -30.68
N ASP A 352 12.77 22.58 -31.49
CA ASP A 352 13.50 21.98 -32.62
C ASP A 352 14.67 21.11 -32.10
N TRP A 353 15.26 20.26 -32.94
CA TRP A 353 16.51 19.54 -32.60
C TRP A 353 17.63 20.55 -32.30
N THR A 354 18.17 20.57 -31.09
CA THR A 354 19.28 21.46 -30.71
C THR A 354 20.49 20.66 -30.24
N THR A 355 21.65 21.04 -30.78
CA THR A 355 22.89 21.16 -30.02
C THR A 355 23.55 22.44 -30.51
N ASP A 356 23.94 23.31 -29.60
CA ASP A 356 24.80 24.48 -29.87
C ASP A 356 24.25 25.52 -30.87
N GLY A 357 23.01 25.98 -30.65
CA GLY A 357 22.54 27.25 -31.24
C GLY A 357 22.10 27.23 -32.71
N GLU A 358 22.07 26.07 -33.37
CA GLU A 358 21.53 25.93 -34.74
C GLU A 358 20.35 24.95 -34.79
N SER A 359 19.18 25.42 -35.25
CA SER A 359 18.00 24.60 -35.50
C SER A 359 17.91 24.15 -36.96
N ALA A 360 17.44 22.92 -37.19
CA ALA A 360 17.05 22.44 -38.51
C ALA A 360 15.65 21.80 -38.44
N THR A 361 14.85 21.98 -39.48
CA THR A 361 13.40 21.72 -39.47
C THR A 361 13.07 20.37 -40.11
N ILE A 362 12.17 19.60 -39.48
CA ILE A 362 11.60 18.37 -40.04
C ILE A 362 10.13 18.65 -40.39
N ALA A 363 9.72 18.33 -41.61
CA ALA A 363 8.34 18.56 -42.07
C ALA A 363 7.31 17.62 -41.40
N LYS A 364 6.06 18.10 -41.31
CA LYS A 364 4.89 17.38 -40.76
C LYS A 364 4.73 15.92 -41.23
N SER A 365 5.09 15.62 -42.48
CA SER A 365 4.96 14.29 -43.12
C SER A 365 5.91 13.23 -42.57
N ASN A 366 6.86 13.64 -41.74
CA ASN A 366 8.03 12.85 -41.43
C ASN A 366 7.95 12.14 -40.08
N LEU A 367 6.87 12.32 -39.29
CA LEU A 367 6.70 11.68 -37.98
C LEU A 367 5.42 10.83 -37.93
N LYS A 368 5.50 9.71 -37.21
CA LYS A 368 4.39 8.80 -36.88
C LYS A 368 4.32 8.57 -35.38
N ILE A 369 3.10 8.47 -34.85
CA ILE A 369 2.86 7.99 -33.48
C ILE A 369 2.29 6.59 -33.56
N LYS A 370 2.84 5.70 -32.75
CA LYS A 370 2.37 4.33 -32.59
C LYS A 370 1.90 4.10 -31.17
N TYR A 371 0.91 3.23 -31.04
CA TYR A 371 0.48 2.65 -29.76
C TYR A 371 0.62 1.14 -29.87
N GLY A 372 1.61 0.58 -29.18
CA GLY A 372 2.11 -0.76 -29.50
C GLY A 372 2.67 -0.79 -30.93
N THR A 373 2.20 -1.74 -31.74
CA THR A 373 2.56 -1.85 -33.17
C THR A 373 1.61 -1.09 -34.10
N SER A 374 0.51 -0.56 -33.58
CA SER A 374 -0.53 0.11 -34.37
C SER A 374 -0.12 1.55 -34.70
N ASP A 375 -0.07 1.88 -36.00
CA ASP A 375 0.03 3.27 -36.45
C ASP A 375 -1.26 4.01 -36.03
N LEU A 376 -1.15 4.99 -35.14
CA LEU A 376 -2.26 5.90 -34.82
C LEU A 376 -2.45 6.99 -35.89
N ALA A 377 -1.71 6.89 -36.99
CA ALA A 377 -1.51 7.91 -38.00
C ALA A 377 -2.57 7.91 -39.13
N THR A 378 -3.57 7.02 -39.12
CA THR A 378 -4.58 6.96 -40.20
C THR A 378 -5.73 7.95 -40.05
N GLY A 379 -5.83 8.70 -38.94
CA GLY A 379 -6.92 9.66 -38.73
C GLY A 379 -6.53 11.03 -38.15
N ALA A 380 -5.31 11.20 -37.65
CA ALA A 380 -4.91 12.42 -36.98
C ALA A 380 -3.67 12.98 -37.68
N SER A 381 -3.68 14.24 -38.13
CA SER A 381 -2.48 14.85 -38.72
C SER A 381 -2.43 16.38 -38.58
N SER A 382 -1.69 16.88 -37.59
CA SER A 382 -0.93 18.14 -37.70
C SER A 382 0.10 18.26 -36.58
N PHE A 383 1.35 17.94 -36.91
CA PHE A 383 2.54 18.41 -36.22
C PHE A 383 3.11 19.55 -37.07
N TRP A 384 3.20 20.75 -36.50
CA TRP A 384 4.09 21.82 -36.92
C TRP A 384 3.64 22.81 -38.03
N SER A 385 3.82 24.09 -37.71
CA SER A 385 3.96 25.24 -38.61
C SER A 385 4.99 26.20 -37.99
N GLY A 386 6.25 26.14 -38.44
CA GLY A 386 7.36 27.10 -38.25
C GLY A 386 7.32 28.18 -37.15
N THR A 387 8.44 28.25 -36.41
CA THR A 387 8.83 29.22 -35.34
C THR A 387 7.99 29.18 -34.06
N SER A 388 8.60 28.69 -32.97
CA SER A 388 8.14 28.75 -31.58
C SER A 388 6.61 28.78 -31.42
N ALA A 389 5.96 27.67 -31.72
CA ALA A 389 4.52 27.50 -31.55
C ALA A 389 4.21 26.08 -31.07
N ALA A 390 3.50 25.99 -29.94
CA ALA A 390 2.99 24.71 -29.44
C ALA A 390 1.98 24.14 -30.44
N ALA A 391 2.27 22.97 -31.00
CA ALA A 391 1.34 22.24 -31.86
C ALA A 391 0.68 21.11 -31.05
N THR A 392 -0.64 21.17 -30.87
CA THR A 392 -1.43 20.19 -30.10
C THR A 392 -2.17 19.26 -31.05
N LYS A 393 -2.11 17.94 -30.80
CA LYS A 393 -2.83 16.94 -31.59
C LYS A 393 -3.51 15.89 -30.72
N SER A 394 -4.84 15.82 -30.79
CA SER A 394 -5.66 14.80 -30.12
C SER A 394 -5.65 13.47 -30.88
N ILE A 395 -5.47 12.37 -30.15
CA ILE A 395 -5.53 11.00 -30.69
C ILE A 395 -6.49 10.19 -29.84
N ALA A 396 -7.52 9.64 -30.49
CA ALA A 396 -8.43 8.68 -29.89
C ALA A 396 -7.83 7.26 -29.93
N PHE A 397 -7.81 6.57 -28.79
CA PHE A 397 -7.44 5.15 -28.71
C PHE A 397 -8.12 4.50 -27.50
N ASN A 398 -8.23 3.17 -27.54
CA ASN A 398 -8.68 2.36 -26.42
C ASN A 398 -7.48 1.96 -25.57
N HIS A 399 -7.58 2.11 -24.25
CA HIS A 399 -6.49 1.77 -23.34
C HIS A 399 -6.19 0.26 -23.32
N ASP A 400 -4.90 -0.07 -23.40
CA ASP A 400 -4.28 -1.41 -23.38
C ASP A 400 -2.92 -1.31 -22.66
N ASP A 401 -2.83 -1.90 -21.47
CA ASP A 401 -1.65 -1.83 -20.59
C ASP A 401 -0.44 -2.64 -21.10
N THR A 402 -0.61 -3.43 -22.15
CA THR A 402 0.49 -4.11 -22.86
C THR A 402 1.15 -3.22 -23.92
N LYS A 403 0.55 -2.07 -24.23
CA LYS A 403 0.98 -1.17 -25.29
C LYS A 403 1.52 0.14 -24.73
N ASN A 404 2.63 0.58 -25.30
CA ASN A 404 3.23 1.88 -25.01
C ASN A 404 3.08 2.81 -26.23
N PHE A 405 3.04 4.11 -25.98
CA PHE A 405 3.22 5.08 -27.05
C PHE A 405 4.67 5.11 -27.53
N SER A 406 4.87 5.35 -28.82
CA SER A 406 6.18 5.64 -29.39
C SER A 406 6.07 6.59 -30.58
N ILE A 407 7.09 7.43 -30.78
CA ILE A 407 7.18 8.34 -31.92
C ILE A 407 8.31 7.85 -32.83
N TRP A 408 8.05 7.80 -34.13
CA TRP A 408 8.95 7.26 -35.15
C TRP A 408 9.04 8.21 -36.33
N LEU A 409 10.18 8.25 -37.01
CA LEU A 409 10.28 8.93 -38.30
C LEU A 409 9.62 8.06 -39.37
N ASN A 410 8.96 8.72 -40.33
CA ASN A 410 8.40 8.06 -41.49
C ASN A 410 9.57 7.49 -42.31
N PRO A 411 9.63 6.17 -42.57
CA PRO A 411 10.76 5.53 -43.24
C PRO A 411 11.13 6.17 -44.59
N SER A 412 10.17 6.74 -45.31
CA SER A 412 10.43 7.41 -46.59
C SER A 412 10.95 8.85 -46.46
N THR A 413 11.24 9.32 -45.24
CA THR A 413 11.73 10.68 -44.99
C THR A 413 13.19 10.80 -45.37
N VAL A 414 13.50 11.77 -46.22
CA VAL A 414 14.87 12.22 -46.46
C VAL A 414 15.24 13.25 -45.39
N ILE A 415 16.30 12.96 -44.62
CA ILE A 415 16.79 13.83 -43.54
C ILE A 415 18.08 14.52 -43.98
N ASP A 416 18.18 15.82 -43.68
CA ASP A 416 19.39 16.60 -43.91
C ASP A 416 20.52 16.14 -42.97
N THR A 417 21.71 15.93 -43.52
CA THR A 417 22.94 15.63 -42.77
C THR A 417 23.31 16.69 -41.74
N ALA A 418 22.80 17.92 -41.85
CA ALA A 418 22.95 19.00 -40.86
C ALA A 418 22.30 18.68 -39.49
N LEU A 419 21.50 17.61 -39.40
CA LEU A 419 20.88 17.12 -38.16
C LEU A 419 21.73 16.06 -37.43
N LEU A 420 22.91 15.69 -37.97
CA LEU A 420 23.79 14.68 -37.40
C LEU A 420 24.33 15.10 -36.03
N GLY A 421 24.21 14.23 -35.02
CA GLY A 421 24.70 14.48 -33.66
C GLY A 421 23.80 15.38 -32.80
N LYS A 422 22.70 15.90 -33.35
CA LYS A 422 21.71 16.70 -32.61
C LYS A 422 20.73 15.79 -31.84
N GLN A 423 20.16 16.28 -30.74
CA GLN A 423 19.12 15.60 -29.97
C GLN A 423 17.76 16.29 -30.12
N LEU A 424 16.67 15.51 -30.16
CA LEU A 424 15.31 16.03 -30.10
C LEU A 424 14.87 16.09 -28.66
N GLU A 425 14.69 17.29 -28.17
CA GLU A 425 13.93 17.53 -26.96
C GLU A 425 12.49 17.85 -27.37
N SER A 426 11.51 17.23 -26.71
CA SER A 426 10.13 17.67 -26.83
C SER A 426 9.41 17.44 -25.52
N GLU A 427 8.73 18.46 -25.01
CA GLU A 427 7.84 18.29 -23.86
C GLU A 427 6.49 17.81 -24.37
N LEU A 428 6.06 16.67 -23.85
CA LEU A 428 4.78 16.12 -24.18
C LEU A 428 3.72 16.61 -23.20
N THR A 429 2.94 17.60 -23.61
CA THR A 429 1.84 18.09 -22.77
C THR A 429 0.58 17.25 -23.02
N TRP A 430 0.20 16.45 -22.02
CA TRP A 430 -1.00 15.62 -22.07
C TRP A 430 -2.22 16.43 -21.64
N THR A 431 -3.21 16.55 -22.53
CA THR A 431 -4.58 16.89 -22.14
C THR A 431 -5.47 15.73 -22.54
N LEU A 432 -6.08 15.09 -21.55
CA LEU A 432 -7.10 14.08 -21.76
C LEU A 432 -8.47 14.74 -21.64
N SER A 433 -9.26 14.69 -22.71
CA SER A 433 -10.70 14.91 -22.59
C SER A 433 -11.41 13.57 -22.71
N GLU A 434 -12.01 13.12 -21.60
CA GLU A 434 -13.08 12.14 -21.67
C GLU A 434 -14.23 12.83 -22.43
N THR A 435 -14.32 12.54 -23.72
CA THR A 435 -15.49 12.95 -24.52
C THR A 435 -16.03 11.64 -25.08
N PRO A 436 -17.27 11.26 -24.74
CA PRO A 436 -17.90 10.06 -25.28
C PRO A 436 -17.84 9.98 -26.81
#